data_AF-A0A0M3QCD5-F1
#
_entry.id   AF-A0A0M3QCD5-F1
#
_cell.length_a   1.000
_cell.length_b   1.000
_cell.length_c   1.000
_cell.angle_alpha   90.00
_cell.angle_beta   90.00
_cell.angle_gamma   90.00
#
_symmetry.space_group_name_H-M   'P 1'
#
loop_
_entity.id
_entity.type
_entity.pdbx_description
1 polymer ?
#
loop_
_entity_poly.entity_id
_entity_poly.type
_entity_poly.pdbx_seq_one_letter_code
_entity_poly.pdbx_strand_id
1 'polypeptide(L)' 'MEPGPDIAPYHDRQIVILEREAWADWLDPSVSAKSFIKPLPPGALMVE' A
#
# COMPACT_ATOMS: atom_id res chain seq x y z
N MET A 1 8.67 -1.49 7.66
CA MET A 1 8.45 -2.15 6.36
C MET A 1 8.98 -1.20 5.33
N GLU A 2 9.86 -1.68 4.46
CA GLU A 2 10.45 -0.88 3.40
C GLU A 2 9.41 -0.52 2.34
N PRO A 3 9.59 0.61 1.62
CA PRO A 3 8.74 0.98 0.50
C PRO A 3 8.81 -0.05 -0.63
N GLY A 4 7.77 -0.07 -1.46
CA GLY A 4 7.72 -0.87 -2.67
C GLY A 4 8.74 -0.41 -3.72
N PRO A 5 9.03 -1.27 -4.72
CA PRO A 5 10.12 -1.07 -5.68
C PRO A 5 9.98 0.20 -6.52
N ASP A 6 8.75 0.66 -6.76
CA ASP A 6 8.49 1.87 -7.54
C ASP A 6 8.70 3.17 -6.73
N ILE A 7 8.74 3.11 -5.38
CA ILE A 7 8.92 4.26 -4.48
C ILE A 7 10.32 4.28 -3.84
N ALA A 8 10.89 3.10 -3.55
CA ALA A 8 12.18 2.97 -2.87
C ALA A 8 13.35 3.80 -3.47
N PRO A 9 13.42 4.05 -4.80
CA PRO A 9 14.46 4.93 -5.35
C PRO A 9 14.36 6.40 -4.94
N TYR A 10 13.20 6.83 -4.44
CA TYR A 10 12.89 8.25 -4.17
C TYR A 10 12.69 8.54 -2.67
N HIS A 11 12.16 7.58 -1.92
CA HIS A 11 11.79 7.75 -0.52
C HIS A 11 12.09 6.51 0.32
N ASP A 12 12.28 6.72 1.62
CA ASP A 12 12.47 5.68 2.64
C ASP A 12 11.14 5.15 3.23
N ARG A 13 10.02 5.79 2.87
CA ARG A 13 8.67 5.47 3.35
C ARG A 13 7.66 5.55 2.23
N GLN A 14 6.61 4.75 2.37
CA GLN A 14 5.48 4.70 1.45
C GLN A 14 4.16 4.80 2.21
N ILE A 15 3.18 5.53 1.65
CA ILE A 15 1.78 5.43 2.05
C ILE A 15 1.15 4.14 1.53
N VAL A 16 0.28 3.52 2.33
CA VAL A 16 -0.47 2.34 1.88
C VAL A 16 -1.56 2.79 0.92
N ILE A 17 -1.54 2.26 -0.30
CA ILE A 17 -2.57 2.48 -1.31
C ILE A 17 -3.49 1.27 -1.28
N LEU A 18 -4.78 1.51 -1.06
CA LEU A 18 -5.80 0.45 -0.98
C LEU A 18 -6.49 0.29 -2.33
N GLU A 19 -6.50 -0.94 -2.84
CA GLU A 19 -7.35 -1.34 -3.95
C GLU A 19 -8.84 -1.20 -3.56
N ARG A 20 -9.69 -0.96 -4.57
CA ARG A 20 -11.11 -0.66 -4.35
C ARG A 20 -11.82 -1.72 -3.53
N GLU A 21 -11.49 -2.98 -3.73
CA GLU A 21 -12.09 -4.13 -3.07
C GLU A 21 -11.78 -4.16 -1.56
N ALA A 22 -10.70 -3.48 -1.13
CA ALA A 22 -10.28 -3.42 0.26
C ALA A 22 -10.87 -2.23 1.04
N TRP A 23 -11.61 -1.32 0.39
CA TRP A 23 -12.06 -0.08 1.04
C TRP A 23 -13.08 -0.32 2.14
N ALA A 24 -14.02 -1.24 1.95
CA ALA A 24 -15.03 -1.55 2.95
C ALA A 24 -14.38 -2.20 4.19
N ASP A 25 -13.54 -3.21 3.97
CA ASP A 25 -12.84 -3.92 5.05
C ASP A 25 -11.86 -3.01 5.80
N TRP A 26 -11.27 -2.00 5.16
CA TRP A 26 -10.44 -1.01 5.84
C TRP A 26 -11.20 -0.21 6.90
N LEU A 27 -12.50 0.03 6.67
CA LEU A 27 -13.35 0.78 7.58
C LEU A 27 -14.04 -0.13 8.62
N ASP A 28 -13.95 -1.45 8.47
CA ASP A 28 -14.51 -2.42 9.41
C ASP A 28 -13.55 -2.64 10.61
N PRO A 29 -13.92 -2.23 11.84
CA PRO A 29 -13.06 -2.40 13.01
C PRO A 29 -12.83 -3.86 13.42
N SER A 30 -13.60 -4.81 12.87
CA SER A 30 -13.39 -6.24 13.08
C SER A 30 -12.26 -6.82 12.20
N VAL A 31 -11.87 -6.11 11.13
CA VAL A 31 -10.78 -6.50 10.24
C VAL A 31 -9.48 -5.85 10.69
N SER A 32 -8.43 -6.66 10.82
CA SER A 32 -7.12 -6.14 11.21
C SER A 32 -6.50 -5.28 10.11
N ALA A 33 -6.20 -4.01 10.43
CA ALA A 33 -5.47 -3.10 9.54
C ALA A 33 -4.14 -3.69 9.02
N LYS A 34 -3.50 -4.59 9.79
CA LYS A 34 -2.25 -5.25 9.39
C LYS A 34 -2.37 -6.04 8.09
N SER A 35 -3.56 -6.51 7.73
CA SER A 35 -3.82 -7.23 6.48
C SER A 35 -3.65 -6.34 5.24
N PHE A 36 -3.72 -5.01 5.40
CA PHE A 36 -3.64 -4.03 4.33
C PHE A 36 -2.29 -3.30 4.25
N ILE A 37 -1.53 -3.25 5.34
CA ILE A 37 -0.26 -2.51 5.41
C ILE A 37 0.84 -3.30 4.69
N LYS A 38 0.89 -3.18 3.36
CA LYS A 38 1.89 -3.79 2.47
C LYS A 38 2.25 -2.84 1.31
N PRO A 39 3.49 -2.90 0.78
CA PRO A 39 3.85 -2.19 -0.44
C PRO A 39 3.07 -2.74 -1.64
N LEU A 40 2.95 -1.91 -2.67
CA LEU A 40 2.43 -2.34 -3.97
C LEU A 40 3.44 -3.22 -4.72
N PRO A 41 2.98 -4.12 -5.60
CA PRO A 41 3.88 -4.87 -6.48
C PRO A 41 4.60 -3.93 -7.47
N PRO A 42 5.74 -4.34 -8.04
CA PRO A 42 6.43 -3.55 -9.06
C PRO A 42 5.55 -3.25 -10.28
N GLY A 43 5.70 -2.04 -10.82
CA GLY A 43 4.93 -1.54 -11.96
C GLY A 43 3.51 -1.09 -11.62
N ALA A 44 3.15 -1.02 -10.34
CA ALA A 44 1.86 -0.51 -9.91
C ALA A 44 1.78 1.02 -9.98
N LEU A 45 2.92 1.70 -9.87
CA LEU A 45 3.01 3.16 -9.99
C LEU A 45 3.90 3.53 -11.18
N MET A 46 3.38 4.40 -12.04
CA MET A 46 4.16 5.05 -13.09
C MET A 46 4.59 6.42 -12.60
N VAL A 47 5.88 6.72 -12.75
CA VAL A 47 6.47 8.02 -12.40
C VAL A 47 6.55 8.86 -13.68
N GLU A 48 6.09 10.11 -13.61
CA GLU A 48 6.16 11.11 -14.69
C GLU A 48 7.09 12.27 -14.32
#